data_AF-A0A5S9NFN1-F1
#
_entry.id   AF-A0A5S9NFN1-F1
#
_cell.length_a   1.000
_cell.length_b   1.000
_cell.length_c   1.000
_cell.angle_alpha   90.00
_cell.angle_beta   90.00
_cell.angle_gamma   90.00
#
_symmetry.space_group_name_H-M   'P 1'
#
loop_
_entity.id
_entity.type
_entity.pdbx_description
1 polymer ?
#
loop_
_entity_poly.entity_id
_entity_poly.type
_entity_poly.pdbx_seq_one_letter_code
_entity_poly.pdbx_strand_id
1 'polypeptide(L)'
;MSHRWTFAALLAAGLALCFAAPASARNDTARGALIGGATGAVIGGAVTGSGGGAAAGALIGAGTGAAVGANRSRRARSSYFWRNGRCYVQQRNGRIVRVDRRHCR
;
A
#
# COMPACT_ATOMS: atom_id res chain seq x y z
N MET A 1 22.15 -6.07 -24.61
CA MET A 1 22.56 -6.79 -23.38
C MET A 1 22.44 -5.94 -22.10
N SER A 2 22.38 -4.61 -22.20
CA SER A 2 22.23 -3.65 -21.08
C SER A 2 20.83 -3.58 -20.45
N HIS A 3 19.74 -3.77 -21.22
CA HIS A 3 18.37 -3.65 -20.70
C HIS A 3 17.96 -4.74 -19.70
N ARG A 4 18.55 -5.94 -19.81
CA ARG A 4 18.22 -7.07 -18.90
C ARG A 4 18.72 -6.81 -17.48
N TRP A 5 19.86 -6.12 -17.38
CA TRP A 5 20.49 -5.74 -16.12
C TRP A 5 19.78 -4.56 -15.45
N THR A 6 19.32 -3.58 -16.23
CA THR A 6 18.53 -2.46 -15.68
C THR A 6 17.17 -2.91 -15.17
N PHE A 7 16.50 -3.83 -15.88
CA PHE A 7 15.24 -4.41 -15.42
C PHE A 7 15.41 -5.23 -14.13
N ALA A 8 16.47 -6.03 -14.04
CA ALA A 8 16.79 -6.80 -12.83
C ALA A 8 17.09 -5.87 -11.63
N ALA A 9 17.84 -4.79 -11.85
CA ALA A 9 18.15 -3.81 -10.81
C ALA A 9 16.91 -3.05 -10.31
N LEU A 10 15.99 -2.68 -11.20
CA LEU A 10 14.74 -2.01 -10.83
C LEU A 10 13.80 -2.94 -10.04
N LEU A 11 13.71 -4.21 -10.45
CA LEU A 11 12.95 -5.23 -9.71
C LEU A 11 13.55 -5.49 -8.32
N ALA A 12 14.88 -5.62 -8.24
CA ALA A 12 15.57 -5.83 -6.97
C ALA A 12 15.43 -4.62 -6.03
N ALA A 13 15.54 -3.40 -6.55
CA ALA A 13 15.35 -2.17 -5.78
C ALA A 13 13.90 -2.05 -5.27
N GLY A 14 12.91 -2.30 -6.13
CA GLY A 14 11.50 -2.32 -5.75
C GLY A 14 11.18 -3.39 -4.70
N LEU A 15 11.80 -4.57 -4.80
CA LEU A 15 11.62 -5.66 -3.84
C LEU A 15 12.29 -5.36 -2.49
N ALA A 16 13.47 -4.74 -2.48
CA ALA A 16 14.16 -4.33 -1.25
C ALA A 16 13.34 -3.27 -0.46
N LEU A 17 12.72 -2.32 -1.17
CA LEU A 17 11.78 -1.34 -0.60
C LEU A 17 10.54 -2.01 0.04
N CYS A 18 10.08 -3.14 -0.50
CA CYS A 18 8.97 -3.93 0.06
C CYS A 18 9.32 -4.71 1.33
N PHE A 19 10.61 -4.95 1.61
CA PHE A 19 11.07 -5.72 2.78
C PHE A 19 11.39 -4.83 4.00
N ALA A 20 11.60 -3.53 3.82
CA ALA A 20 11.90 -2.61 4.92
C ALA A 20 10.66 -2.13 5.72
N ALA A 21 9.44 -2.51 5.31
CA ALA A 21 8.20 -2.06 5.95
C ALA A 21 7.82 -2.96 7.16
N PRO A 22 7.28 -2.38 8.25
CA PRO A 22 6.81 -3.18 9.39
C PRO A 22 5.73 -4.18 8.96
N ALA A 23 5.77 -5.41 9.48
CA ALA A 23 4.91 -6.53 9.06
C ALA A 23 3.41 -6.18 8.99
N SER A 24 2.95 -5.33 9.91
CA SER A 24 1.56 -4.87 9.97
C SER A 24 1.18 -3.90 8.86
N ALA A 25 2.14 -3.13 8.32
CA ALA A 25 1.94 -2.30 7.14
C ALA A 25 2.14 -3.13 5.86
N ARG A 26 2.96 -4.17 5.94
CA ARG A 26 3.18 -5.12 4.85
C ARG A 26 1.88 -5.85 4.48
N ASN A 27 1.05 -6.23 5.44
CA ASN A 27 -0.24 -6.86 5.14
C ASN A 27 -1.20 -5.95 4.37
N ASP A 28 -1.40 -4.71 4.80
CA ASP A 28 -2.29 -3.75 4.12
C ASP A 28 -1.72 -3.33 2.74
N THR A 29 -0.40 -3.11 2.68
CA THR A 29 0.33 -2.77 1.44
C THR A 29 0.32 -3.94 0.45
N ALA A 30 0.63 -5.15 0.89
CA ALA A 30 0.66 -6.34 0.05
C ALA A 30 -0.73 -6.69 -0.44
N ARG A 31 -1.77 -6.54 0.39
CA ARG A 31 -3.16 -6.79 -0.03
C ARG A 31 -3.59 -5.79 -1.11
N GLY A 32 -3.25 -4.51 -0.95
CA GLY A 32 -3.48 -3.49 -1.98
C GLY A 32 -2.71 -3.78 -3.26
N ALA A 33 -1.42 -4.12 -3.16
CA ALA A 33 -0.58 -4.47 -4.30
C ALA A 33 -1.05 -5.73 -5.03
N LEU A 34 -1.48 -6.76 -4.30
CA LEU A 34 -1.92 -8.01 -4.88
C LEU A 34 -3.21 -7.80 -5.67
N ILE A 35 -4.19 -7.08 -5.09
CA ILE A 35 -5.45 -6.78 -5.76
C ILE A 35 -5.19 -5.87 -6.97
N GLY A 36 -4.49 -4.76 -6.77
CA GLY A 36 -4.19 -3.82 -7.85
C GLY A 36 -3.36 -4.45 -8.96
N GLY A 37 -2.37 -5.27 -8.62
CA GLY A 37 -1.52 -5.97 -9.57
C GLY A 37 -2.25 -7.07 -10.34
N ALA A 38 -3.07 -7.88 -9.68
CA ALA A 38 -3.87 -8.89 -10.36
C ALA A 38 -4.88 -8.26 -11.33
N THR A 39 -5.60 -7.22 -10.87
CA THR A 39 -6.56 -6.50 -11.71
C THR A 39 -5.86 -5.79 -12.87
N GLY A 40 -4.74 -5.12 -12.61
CA GLY A 40 -3.94 -4.46 -13.63
C GLY A 40 -3.36 -5.43 -14.65
N ALA A 41 -2.97 -6.63 -14.24
CA ALA A 41 -2.47 -7.68 -15.14
C ALA A 41 -3.55 -8.17 -16.12
N VAL A 42 -4.75 -8.42 -15.60
CA VAL A 42 -5.88 -8.88 -16.42
C VAL A 42 -6.27 -7.81 -17.44
N ILE A 43 -6.42 -6.55 -16.99
CA ILE A 43 -6.80 -5.45 -17.87
C ILE A 43 -5.70 -5.17 -18.89
N GLY A 44 -4.44 -5.08 -18.43
CA GLY A 44 -3.30 -4.83 -19.30
C GLY A 44 -3.11 -5.92 -20.35
N GLY A 45 -3.29 -7.18 -19.98
CA GLY A 45 -3.23 -8.31 -20.91
C GLY A 45 -4.40 -8.35 -21.89
N ALA A 46 -5.62 -8.02 -21.43
CA ALA A 46 -6.81 -7.99 -22.27
C ALA A 46 -6.78 -6.84 -23.28
N VAL A 47 -6.27 -5.66 -22.88
CA VAL A 47 -6.21 -4.48 -23.76
C VAL A 47 -5.11 -4.60 -24.80
N THR A 48 -3.93 -5.12 -24.44
CA THR A 48 -2.80 -5.20 -25.38
C THR A 48 -2.69 -6.56 -26.08
N GLY A 49 -3.47 -7.56 -25.67
CA GLY A 49 -3.37 -8.94 -26.17
C GLY A 49 -2.02 -9.60 -25.93
N SER A 50 -1.23 -9.13 -24.95
CA SER A 50 0.15 -9.56 -24.76
C SER A 50 0.56 -9.67 -23.30
N GLY A 51 1.48 -10.59 -23.01
CA GLY A 51 2.08 -10.74 -21.67
C GLY A 51 2.84 -9.49 -21.22
N GLY A 52 3.31 -8.65 -22.15
CA GLY A 52 3.95 -7.38 -21.86
C GLY A 52 2.98 -6.35 -21.25
N GLY A 53 1.77 -6.23 -21.79
CA GLY A 53 0.75 -5.36 -21.20
C GLY A 53 0.22 -5.90 -19.88
N ALA A 54 0.13 -7.23 -19.71
CA ALA A 54 -0.18 -7.83 -18.42
C ALA A 54 0.89 -7.49 -17.36
N ALA A 55 2.17 -7.63 -17.68
CA ALA A 55 3.24 -7.27 -16.75
C ALA A 55 3.24 -5.76 -16.42
N ALA A 56 3.07 -4.89 -17.42
CA ALA A 56 3.01 -3.45 -17.22
C ALA A 56 1.82 -3.04 -16.34
N GLY A 57 0.63 -3.56 -16.64
CA GLY A 57 -0.58 -3.33 -15.86
C GLY A 57 -0.44 -3.87 -14.43
N ALA A 58 0.20 -5.04 -14.25
CA ALA A 58 0.47 -5.59 -12.93
C ALA A 58 1.37 -4.68 -12.09
N LEU A 59 2.45 -4.15 -12.68
CA LEU A 59 3.39 -3.28 -11.97
C LEU A 59 2.73 -1.95 -11.58
N ILE A 60 1.98 -1.34 -12.50
CA ILE A 60 1.27 -0.08 -12.25
C ILE A 60 0.19 -0.26 -11.18
N GLY A 61 -0.62 -1.32 -11.33
CA GLY A 61 -1.69 -1.65 -10.39
C GLY A 61 -1.15 -2.03 -9.02
N ALA A 62 -0.07 -2.80 -8.96
CA ALA A 62 0.56 -3.18 -7.70
C ALA A 62 1.20 -1.98 -6.99
N GLY A 63 1.91 -1.11 -7.73
CA GLY A 63 2.51 0.11 -7.17
C GLY A 63 1.46 1.05 -6.58
N THR A 64 0.35 1.23 -7.30
CA THR A 64 -0.77 2.07 -6.85
C THR A 64 -1.46 1.47 -5.62
N GLY A 65 -1.76 0.16 -5.66
CA GLY A 65 -2.37 -0.55 -4.55
C GLY A 65 -1.50 -0.59 -3.29
N ALA A 66 -0.18 -0.76 -3.45
CA ALA A 66 0.79 -0.66 -2.37
C ALA A 66 0.79 0.73 -1.74
N ALA A 67 0.84 1.80 -2.55
CA ALA A 67 0.85 3.17 -2.04
C ALA A 67 -0.38 3.48 -1.17
N VAL A 68 -1.57 3.02 -1.60
CA VAL A 68 -2.81 3.17 -0.83
C VAL A 68 -2.77 2.36 0.48
N GLY A 69 -2.32 1.11 0.43
CA GLY A 69 -2.19 0.27 1.63
C GLY A 69 -1.18 0.81 2.64
N ALA A 70 -0.07 1.38 2.15
CA ALA A 70 0.95 2.02 2.99
C ALA A 70 0.40 3.30 3.65
N ASN A 71 -0.34 4.13 2.92
CA ASN A 71 -0.99 5.32 3.47
C ASN A 71 -2.08 4.97 4.50
N ARG A 72 -2.84 3.91 4.26
CA ARG A 72 -3.84 3.40 5.21
C ARG A 72 -3.17 2.91 6.49
N SER A 73 -2.02 2.24 6.37
CA SER A 73 -1.20 1.83 7.51
C SER A 73 -0.68 3.02 8.33
N ARG A 74 -0.27 4.12 7.66
CA ARG A 74 0.15 5.35 8.36
C ARG A 74 -1.00 6.02 9.09
N ARG A 75 -2.19 6.10 8.46
CA ARG A 75 -3.41 6.65 9.09
C ARG A 75 -3.98 5.76 10.20
N ALA A 76 -3.80 4.44 10.09
CA ALA A 76 -4.23 3.48 11.10
C ALA A 76 -3.30 3.38 12.33
N ARG A 77 -2.17 4.12 12.35
CA ARG A 77 -1.45 4.35 13.61
C ARG A 77 -2.27 5.35 14.41
N SER A 78 -2.94 4.86 15.46
CA SER A 78 -3.71 5.61 16.48
C SER A 78 -3.61 7.11 16.33
N SER A 79 -4.37 7.67 15.39
CA SER A 79 -4.40 9.11 15.22
C SER A 79 -5.35 9.63 16.26
N TYR A 80 -4.82 10.40 17.20
CA TYR A 80 -5.61 11.15 18.15
C TYR A 80 -6.26 12.30 17.39
N PHE A 81 -7.59 12.41 17.46
CA PHE A 81 -8.33 13.47 16.79
C PHE A 81 -9.30 14.13 17.76
N TRP A 82 -9.41 15.44 17.64
CA TRP A 82 -10.29 16.25 18.47
C TRP A 82 -11.62 16.46 17.77
N ARG A 83 -12.73 16.17 18.45
CA ARG A 83 -14.08 16.43 17.93
C ARG A 83 -15.00 16.90 19.06
N ASN A 84 -15.74 17.98 18.85
CA ASN A 84 -16.70 18.55 19.82
C ASN A 84 -16.15 18.67 21.26
N GLY A 85 -14.92 19.20 21.40
CA GLY A 85 -14.29 19.38 22.70
C GLY A 85 -13.79 18.09 23.38
N ARG A 86 -13.89 16.92 22.74
CA ARG A 86 -13.49 15.61 23.28
C ARG A 86 -12.39 14.97 22.43
N CYS A 87 -11.45 14.29 23.09
CA CYS A 87 -10.34 13.58 22.44
C CYS A 87 -10.73 12.13 22.15
N TYR A 88 -10.46 11.69 20.92
CA TYR A 88 -10.75 10.34 20.45
C TYR A 88 -9.52 9.74 19.79
N VAL A 89 -9.40 8.42 19.83
CA VAL A 89 -8.38 7.67 19.08
C VAL A 89 -9.06 6.64 18.20
N GLN A 90 -8.61 6.56 16.95
CA GLN A 90 -9.05 5.52 16.02
C GLN A 90 -8.12 4.32 16.14
N GLN A 91 -8.65 3.21 16.65
CA GLN A 91 -7.89 1.96 16.73
C GLN A 91 -7.86 1.24 15.37
N ARG A 92 -6.89 0.33 15.20
CA ARG A 92 -6.72 -0.48 13.98
C ARG A 92 -7.96 -1.31 13.59
N ASN A 93 -8.84 -1.60 14.54
CA ASN A 93 -10.11 -2.30 14.31
C ASN A 93 -11.25 -1.37 13.84
N GLY A 94 -10.97 -0.09 13.57
CA GLY A 94 -11.97 0.91 13.18
C GLY A 94 -12.79 1.46 14.36
N ARG A 95 -12.55 0.98 15.58
CA ARG A 95 -13.25 1.46 16.77
C ARG A 95 -12.70 2.83 17.18
N ILE A 96 -13.62 3.78 17.33
CA ILE A 96 -13.33 5.10 17.86
C ILE A 96 -13.58 5.05 19.37
N VAL A 97 -12.52 5.16 20.16
CA VAL A 97 -12.64 5.21 21.63
C VAL A 97 -12.28 6.61 22.13
N ARG A 98 -13.02 7.06 23.13
CA ARG A 98 -12.74 8.33 23.80
C ARG A 98 -11.56 8.14 24.76
N VAL A 99 -10.61 9.05 24.72
CA VAL A 99 -9.41 9.02 25.57
C VAL A 99 -9.35 10.29 26.41
N ASP A 100 -8.56 10.23 27.48
CA ASP A 100 -8.32 11.39 28.35
C ASP A 100 -7.75 12.55 27.54
N ARG A 101 -8.17 13.77 27.87
CA ARG A 101 -7.83 15.00 27.13
C ARG A 101 -6.32 15.26 27.08
N ARG A 102 -5.56 14.70 28.04
CA ARG A 102 -4.09 14.80 28.08
C ARG A 102 -3.38 14.17 26.88
N HIS A 103 -4.01 13.24 26.15
CA HIS A 103 -3.41 12.57 25.00
C HIS A 103 -3.53 13.37 23.68
N CYS A 104 -4.43 14.37 23.61
CA CYS A 104 -4.57 15.29 22.46
C CYS A 104 -3.88 16.64 22.71
N ARG A 105 -3.03 16.75 23.73
CA ARG A 105 -2.45 18.03 24.18
C ARG A 105 -1.12 18.32 23.49
#